data_AF-A0A5K1VFT0-F1
#
_entry.id   AF-A0A5K1VFT0-F1
#
_cell.length_a   1.000
_cell.length_b   1.000
_cell.length_c   1.000
_cell.angle_alpha   90.00
_cell.angle_beta   90.00
_cell.angle_gamma   90.00
#
_symmetry.space_group_name_H-M   'P 1'
#
loop_
_entity.id
_entity.type
_entity.pdbx_description
1 polymer ?
#
loop_
_entity_poly.entity_id
_entity_poly.type
_entity_poly.pdbx_seq_one_letter_code
_entity_poly.pdbx_strand_id
1 'polypeptide(L)'
;MKKTFLPNLGKKNENVETLSKISSMINHMKIIEDSLKNLFLSEDDLNNHDAFLLFRGKVAKRIVHYSSLAAECKDRILCAEVSDEDLEDIRQQFEYHQGNVERYKNKLSNWWNKKGKDYHRLCMNEFLTKRKSEDHGTFSVSPEEKQTDANLKDTRQMMIEEINRMKNVRSELLESSHKLRKQDQIFNMFESKIKSSTDLLFSLKKKAQNDTRYVWYSFFFFLGVCSYIILRRLGVIWALITVIKLLLSLMLYLIKFALSIFHFVKTGDEEKGTSGADDLGKTLVPIPVTTEL
;
A
#
# COMPACT_ATOMS: atom_id res chain seq x y z
N MET A 1 2.06 -40.53 -0.74
CA MET A 1 2.10 -39.14 -1.26
C MET A 1 1.15 -38.27 -0.44
N LYS A 2 1.52 -37.03 -0.11
CA LYS A 2 0.59 -35.93 0.19
C LYS A 2 1.05 -34.73 -0.63
N LYS A 3 0.19 -34.15 -1.48
CA LYS A 3 0.49 -32.93 -2.25
C LYS A 3 -0.12 -31.73 -1.52
N THR A 4 0.70 -30.69 -1.29
CA THR A 4 0.29 -29.48 -0.59
C THR A 4 -0.54 -28.58 -1.51
N PHE A 5 -1.87 -28.60 -1.37
CA PHE A 5 -2.83 -27.85 -2.21
C PHE A 5 -3.26 -26.49 -1.65
N LEU A 6 -2.50 -25.94 -0.67
CA LEU A 6 -2.90 -24.75 0.10
C LEU A 6 -2.66 -23.35 -0.51
N PRO A 7 -1.81 -23.09 -1.53
CA PRO A 7 -1.51 -21.69 -1.91
C PRO A 7 -2.68 -20.96 -2.60
N ASN A 8 -3.65 -21.68 -3.16
CA ASN A 8 -4.69 -21.09 -4.01
C ASN A 8 -5.92 -20.57 -3.25
N LEU A 9 -6.20 -21.08 -2.04
CA LEU A 9 -7.29 -20.54 -1.20
C LEU A 9 -6.96 -19.16 -0.64
N GLY A 10 -5.71 -18.92 -0.25
CA GLY A 10 -5.27 -17.63 0.30
C GLY A 10 -5.52 -16.48 -0.69
N LYS A 11 -4.95 -16.60 -1.91
CA LYS A 11 -5.16 -15.62 -2.99
C LYS A 11 -6.64 -15.38 -3.30
N LYS A 12 -7.47 -16.43 -3.37
CA LYS A 12 -8.90 -16.25 -3.65
C LYS A 12 -9.61 -15.43 -2.55
N ASN A 13 -9.24 -15.61 -1.29
CA ASN A 13 -9.86 -14.88 -0.18
C ASN A 13 -9.41 -13.40 -0.15
N GLU A 14 -8.11 -13.15 -0.38
CA GLU A 14 -7.50 -11.82 -0.47
C GLU A 14 -8.06 -10.99 -1.64
N ASN A 15 -8.32 -11.64 -2.78
CA ASN A 15 -8.99 -11.03 -3.93
C ASN A 15 -10.44 -10.64 -3.62
N VAL A 16 -11.22 -11.51 -2.96
CA VAL A 16 -12.61 -11.21 -2.55
C VAL A 16 -12.65 -10.06 -1.54
N GLU A 17 -11.73 -10.02 -0.58
CA GLU A 17 -11.63 -8.92 0.37
C GLU A 17 -11.30 -7.59 -0.34
N THR A 18 -10.37 -7.62 -1.30
CA THR A 18 -9.99 -6.44 -2.11
C THR A 18 -11.15 -5.92 -2.96
N LEU A 19 -11.89 -6.80 -3.62
CA LEU A 19 -13.06 -6.45 -4.43
C LEU A 19 -14.20 -5.89 -3.57
N SER A 20 -14.40 -6.41 -2.35
CA SER A 20 -15.36 -5.86 -1.39
C SER A 20 -15.01 -4.42 -0.94
N LYS A 21 -13.71 -4.12 -0.77
CA LYS A 21 -13.22 -2.77 -0.44
C LYS A 21 -13.47 -1.79 -1.58
N ILE A 22 -13.19 -2.20 -2.83
CA ILE A 22 -13.44 -1.38 -4.03
C ILE A 22 -14.94 -1.06 -4.16
N SER A 23 -15.82 -2.07 -3.99
CA SER A 23 -17.27 -1.87 -4.00
C SER A 23 -17.75 -0.92 -2.87
N SER A 24 -17.17 -1.02 -1.67
CA SER A 24 -17.45 -0.08 -0.57
C SER A 24 -17.06 1.36 -0.92
N MET A 25 -15.90 1.56 -1.56
CA MET A 25 -15.44 2.88 -2.02
C MET A 25 -16.32 3.46 -3.13
N ILE A 26 -16.83 2.63 -4.05
CA ILE A 26 -17.80 3.04 -5.08
C ILE A 26 -19.12 3.49 -4.44
N ASN A 27 -19.65 2.74 -3.46
CA ASN A 27 -20.83 3.16 -2.71
C ASN A 27 -20.61 4.48 -1.95
N HIS A 28 -19.42 4.70 -1.38
CA HIS A 28 -19.07 5.97 -0.74
C HIS A 28 -18.92 7.13 -1.76
N MET A 29 -18.38 6.88 -2.96
CA MET A 29 -18.37 7.86 -4.06
C MET A 29 -19.79 8.28 -4.48
N LYS A 30 -20.71 7.33 -4.59
CA LYS A 30 -22.14 7.60 -4.85
C LYS A 30 -22.79 8.47 -3.77
N ILE A 31 -22.52 8.20 -2.49
CA ILE A 31 -22.98 9.04 -1.38
C ILE A 31 -22.45 10.48 -1.52
N ILE A 32 -21.16 10.67 -1.85
CA ILE A 32 -20.58 12.01 -2.04
C ILE A 32 -21.19 12.72 -3.25
N GLU A 33 -21.47 11.99 -4.33
CA GLU A 33 -22.15 12.50 -5.52
C GLU A 33 -23.56 13.03 -5.21
N ASP A 34 -24.39 12.25 -4.52
CA ASP A 34 -25.74 12.70 -4.15
C ASP A 34 -25.68 13.86 -3.14
N SER A 35 -24.68 13.87 -2.26
CA SER A 35 -24.34 15.01 -1.41
C SER A 35 -23.91 16.26 -2.19
N LEU A 36 -23.36 16.12 -3.40
CA LEU A 36 -23.03 17.24 -4.31
C LEU A 36 -24.25 17.68 -5.12
N LYS A 37 -25.09 16.75 -5.61
CA LYS A 37 -26.38 17.07 -6.25
C LYS A 37 -27.21 17.97 -5.34
N ASN A 38 -27.38 17.57 -4.08
CA ASN A 38 -28.20 18.29 -3.11
C ASN A 38 -27.66 19.69 -2.77
N LEU A 39 -26.33 19.89 -2.68
CA LEU A 39 -25.77 21.24 -2.53
C LEU A 39 -26.06 22.13 -3.74
N PHE A 40 -25.89 21.61 -4.95
CA PHE A 40 -26.18 22.37 -6.17
C PHE A 40 -27.69 22.54 -6.46
N LEU A 41 -28.57 21.97 -5.63
CA LEU A 41 -30.00 22.29 -5.61
C LEU A 41 -30.31 23.40 -4.59
N SER A 42 -29.59 23.45 -3.46
CA SER A 42 -29.64 24.55 -2.49
C SER A 42 -28.73 25.74 -2.90
N GLU A 43 -28.82 26.22 -4.14
CA GLU A 43 -28.03 27.36 -4.64
C GLU A 43 -28.71 28.72 -4.39
N ASP A 44 -30.04 28.75 -4.27
CA ASP A 44 -30.80 30.00 -4.38
C ASP A 44 -30.80 30.89 -3.11
N ASP A 45 -30.44 30.35 -1.94
CA ASP A 45 -30.44 31.08 -0.65
C ASP A 45 -29.25 32.05 -0.43
N LEU A 46 -28.38 32.22 -1.45
CA LEU A 46 -27.09 32.91 -1.31
C LEU A 46 -27.20 34.45 -1.31
N ASN A 47 -27.71 34.99 -0.20
CA ASN A 47 -27.94 36.43 0.00
C ASN A 47 -26.80 37.18 0.72
N ASN A 48 -25.86 36.48 1.37
CA ASN A 48 -24.74 37.09 2.10
C ASN A 48 -23.36 36.66 1.54
N HIS A 49 -22.35 37.50 1.73
CA HIS A 49 -20.93 37.25 1.45
C HIS A 49 -20.44 35.92 2.03
N ASP A 50 -20.66 35.70 3.34
CA ASP A 50 -20.28 34.45 4.01
C ASP A 50 -20.96 33.23 3.41
N ALA A 51 -22.22 33.36 2.97
CA ALA A 51 -22.97 32.26 2.38
C ALA A 51 -22.32 31.80 1.07
N PHE A 52 -21.88 32.73 0.22
CA PHE A 52 -21.13 32.42 -1.01
C PHE A 52 -19.82 31.68 -0.72
N LEU A 53 -19.04 32.14 0.28
CA LEU A 53 -17.78 31.49 0.65
C LEU A 53 -18.01 30.12 1.29
N LEU A 54 -19.01 30.00 2.17
CA LEU A 54 -19.38 28.76 2.85
C LEU A 54 -19.91 27.71 1.86
N PHE A 55 -20.74 28.11 0.89
CA PHE A 55 -21.19 27.25 -0.21
C PHE A 55 -20.01 26.76 -1.05
N ARG A 56 -19.19 27.69 -1.55
CA ARG A 56 -18.01 27.39 -2.38
C ARG A 56 -17.05 26.44 -1.64
N GLY A 57 -16.81 26.69 -0.35
CA GLY A 57 -15.97 25.85 0.51
C GLY A 57 -16.56 24.45 0.75
N LYS A 58 -17.86 24.35 1.05
CA LYS A 58 -18.57 23.05 1.21
C LYS A 58 -18.48 22.21 -0.07
N VAL A 59 -18.78 22.80 -1.23
CA VAL A 59 -18.74 22.13 -2.53
C VAL A 59 -17.31 21.73 -2.89
N ALA A 60 -16.34 22.66 -2.78
CA ALA A 60 -14.94 22.36 -3.06
C ALA A 60 -14.38 21.24 -2.18
N LYS A 61 -14.66 21.26 -0.86
CA LYS A 61 -14.22 20.21 0.06
C LYS A 61 -14.80 18.84 -0.30
N ARG A 62 -16.07 18.77 -0.72
CA ARG A 62 -16.69 17.52 -1.20
C ARG A 62 -16.09 17.04 -2.52
N ILE A 63 -15.81 17.93 -3.47
CA ILE A 63 -15.14 17.57 -4.74
C ILE A 63 -13.71 17.06 -4.51
N VAL A 64 -12.94 17.69 -3.60
CA VAL A 64 -11.58 17.22 -3.24
C VAL A 64 -11.64 15.84 -2.58
N HIS A 65 -12.58 15.61 -1.65
CA HIS A 65 -12.78 14.30 -1.03
C HIS A 65 -13.16 13.23 -2.07
N TYR A 66 -14.10 13.53 -2.97
CA TYR A 66 -14.50 12.64 -4.07
C TYR A 66 -13.29 12.32 -4.98
N SER A 67 -12.51 13.33 -5.38
CA SER A 67 -11.33 13.14 -6.22
C SER A 67 -10.22 12.33 -5.54
N SER A 68 -10.08 12.42 -4.21
CA SER A 68 -9.13 11.62 -3.43
C SER A 68 -9.58 10.17 -3.33
N LEU A 69 -10.86 9.94 -3.06
CA LEU A 69 -11.46 8.60 -2.97
C LEU A 69 -11.42 7.88 -4.33
N ALA A 70 -11.64 8.61 -5.43
CA ALA A 70 -11.49 8.09 -6.78
C ALA A 70 -10.04 7.71 -7.11
N ALA A 71 -9.04 8.52 -6.67
CA ALA A 71 -7.63 8.18 -6.86
C ALA A 71 -7.26 6.88 -6.11
N GLU A 72 -7.61 6.77 -4.83
CA GLU A 72 -7.35 5.55 -4.04
C GLU A 72 -8.08 4.33 -4.62
N CYS A 73 -9.32 4.50 -5.12
CA CYS A 73 -10.07 3.43 -5.77
C CYS A 73 -9.36 2.93 -7.04
N LYS A 74 -8.86 3.86 -7.86
CA LYS A 74 -8.08 3.55 -9.07
C LYS A 74 -6.82 2.75 -8.75
N ASP A 75 -6.05 3.18 -7.75
CA ASP A 75 -4.82 2.51 -7.37
C ASP A 75 -5.08 1.09 -6.84
N ARG A 76 -6.21 0.87 -6.14
CA ARG A 76 -6.65 -0.47 -5.72
C ARG A 76 -7.10 -1.35 -6.89
N ILE A 77 -7.81 -0.80 -7.88
CA ILE A 77 -8.20 -1.52 -9.11
C ILE A 77 -6.95 -1.93 -9.89
N LEU A 78 -5.95 -1.05 -10.02
CA LEU A 78 -4.68 -1.34 -10.69
C LEU A 78 -3.82 -2.41 -9.99
N CYS A 79 -4.01 -2.63 -8.69
CA CYS A 79 -3.29 -3.64 -7.91
C CYS A 79 -4.02 -4.99 -7.80
N ALA A 80 -5.22 -5.15 -8.38
CA ALA A 80 -6.06 -6.33 -8.18
C ALA A 80 -5.75 -7.47 -9.18
N GLU A 81 -5.16 -8.58 -8.71
CA GLU A 81 -4.97 -9.81 -9.51
C GLU A 81 -6.30 -10.62 -9.64
N VAL A 82 -7.37 -10.00 -10.14
CA VAL A 82 -8.72 -10.58 -10.25
C VAL A 82 -9.07 -10.94 -11.70
N SER A 83 -10.03 -11.84 -11.90
CA SER A 83 -10.56 -12.21 -13.23
C SER A 83 -11.29 -11.05 -13.88
N ASP A 84 -11.06 -10.81 -15.18
CA ASP A 84 -11.55 -9.61 -15.89
C ASP A 84 -13.08 -9.44 -15.85
N GLU A 85 -13.85 -10.53 -15.93
CA GLU A 85 -15.33 -10.50 -16.00
C GLU A 85 -15.98 -9.85 -14.74
N ASP A 86 -15.52 -10.20 -13.54
CA ASP A 86 -16.03 -9.61 -12.28
C ASP A 86 -15.55 -8.16 -12.07
N LEU A 87 -14.49 -7.75 -12.79
CA LEU A 87 -13.85 -6.44 -12.65
C LEU A 87 -14.48 -5.37 -13.55
N GLU A 88 -15.08 -5.74 -14.68
CA GLU A 88 -15.49 -4.79 -15.72
C GLU A 88 -16.71 -3.93 -15.33
N ASP A 89 -17.71 -4.45 -14.59
CA ASP A 89 -18.80 -3.62 -14.02
C ASP A 89 -18.26 -2.62 -12.98
N ILE A 90 -17.38 -3.09 -12.09
CA ILE A 90 -16.71 -2.26 -11.08
C ILE A 90 -15.90 -1.15 -11.76
N ARG A 91 -15.22 -1.46 -12.85
CA ARG A 91 -14.48 -0.51 -13.67
C ARG A 91 -15.42 0.48 -14.36
N GLN A 92 -16.53 0.03 -14.94
CA GLN A 92 -17.51 0.90 -15.60
C GLN A 92 -18.12 1.90 -14.59
N GLN A 93 -18.47 1.44 -13.38
CA GLN A 93 -18.93 2.30 -12.29
C GLN A 93 -17.83 3.26 -11.81
N PHE A 94 -16.58 2.82 -11.74
CA PHE A 94 -15.44 3.69 -11.43
C PHE A 94 -15.23 4.78 -12.50
N GLU A 95 -15.21 4.43 -13.78
CA GLU A 95 -15.01 5.38 -14.89
C GLU A 95 -16.17 6.41 -14.96
N TYR A 96 -17.41 6.00 -14.68
CA TYR A 96 -18.56 6.89 -14.48
C TYR A 96 -18.30 7.92 -13.36
N HIS A 97 -17.87 7.46 -12.18
CA HIS A 97 -17.59 8.32 -11.03
C HIS A 97 -16.38 9.24 -11.29
N GLN A 98 -15.33 8.77 -11.96
CA GLN A 98 -14.18 9.59 -12.38
C GLN A 98 -14.62 10.72 -13.33
N GLY A 99 -15.49 10.42 -14.30
CA GLY A 99 -16.09 11.44 -15.18
C GLY A 99 -16.94 12.46 -14.42
N ASN A 100 -17.69 12.02 -13.40
CA ASN A 100 -18.51 12.91 -12.56
C ASN A 100 -17.67 13.82 -11.65
N VAL A 101 -16.53 13.37 -11.12
CA VAL A 101 -15.58 14.25 -10.39
C VAL A 101 -15.20 15.46 -11.25
N GLU A 102 -14.82 15.24 -12.50
CA GLU A 102 -14.45 16.33 -13.43
C GLU A 102 -15.65 17.19 -13.84
N ARG A 103 -16.82 16.56 -14.02
CA ARG A 103 -18.10 17.27 -14.23
C ARG A 103 -18.40 18.26 -13.09
N TYR A 104 -18.16 17.88 -11.84
CA TYR A 104 -18.39 18.77 -10.68
C TYR A 104 -17.33 19.86 -10.51
N LYS A 105 -16.05 19.60 -10.81
CA LYS A 105 -15.02 20.67 -10.88
C LYS A 105 -15.44 21.75 -11.88
N ASN A 106 -15.84 21.33 -13.08
CA ASN A 106 -16.32 22.23 -14.13
C ASN A 106 -17.62 22.94 -13.75
N LYS A 107 -18.57 22.25 -13.08
CA LYS A 107 -19.79 22.88 -12.56
C LYS A 107 -19.48 23.97 -11.52
N LEU A 108 -18.57 23.72 -10.58
CA LEU A 108 -18.15 24.71 -9.57
C LEU A 108 -17.42 25.91 -10.22
N SER A 109 -16.57 25.66 -11.22
CA SER A 109 -15.88 26.71 -11.99
C SER A 109 -16.87 27.61 -12.73
N ASN A 110 -17.79 27.02 -13.50
CA ASN A 110 -18.82 27.74 -14.24
C ASN A 110 -19.78 28.50 -13.32
N TRP A 111 -20.14 27.92 -12.17
CA TRP A 111 -20.92 28.57 -11.12
C TRP A 111 -20.21 29.83 -10.60
N TRP A 112 -18.92 29.72 -10.23
CA TRP A 112 -18.14 30.86 -9.73
C TRP A 112 -17.97 31.95 -10.81
N ASN A 113 -17.76 31.57 -12.06
CA ASN A 113 -17.66 32.53 -13.18
C ASN A 113 -18.97 33.27 -13.44
N LYS A 114 -20.13 32.64 -13.16
CA LYS A 114 -21.46 33.28 -13.25
C LYS A 114 -21.73 34.20 -12.06
N LYS A 115 -21.57 33.71 -10.82
CA LYS A 115 -21.98 34.39 -9.57
C LYS A 115 -20.91 35.29 -8.93
N GLY A 116 -19.64 35.18 -9.35
CA GLY A 116 -18.52 35.94 -8.75
C GLY A 116 -18.68 37.46 -8.82
N LYS A 117 -19.41 37.97 -9.82
CA LYS A 117 -19.78 39.39 -9.94
C LYS A 117 -20.73 39.84 -8.83
N ASP A 118 -21.68 39.00 -8.46
CA ASP A 118 -22.65 39.27 -7.40
C ASP A 118 -21.96 39.23 -6.03
N TYR A 119 -21.10 38.24 -5.81
CA TYR A 119 -20.20 38.17 -4.65
C TYR A 119 -19.35 39.44 -4.50
N HIS A 120 -18.71 39.93 -5.58
CA HIS A 120 -17.91 41.16 -5.53
C HIS A 120 -18.77 42.42 -5.30
N ARG A 121 -20.01 42.46 -5.79
CA ARG A 121 -20.98 43.52 -5.47
C ARG A 121 -21.31 43.52 -3.97
N LEU A 122 -21.55 42.35 -3.37
CA LEU A 122 -21.77 42.22 -1.92
C LEU A 122 -20.56 42.71 -1.11
N CYS A 123 -19.34 42.26 -1.45
CA CYS A 123 -18.10 42.75 -0.82
C CYS A 123 -18.00 44.29 -0.83
N MET A 124 -18.25 44.91 -1.99
CA MET A 124 -18.10 46.35 -2.14
C MET A 124 -19.21 47.11 -1.40
N ASN A 125 -20.44 46.61 -1.41
CA ASN A 125 -21.54 47.20 -0.64
C ASN A 125 -21.23 47.18 0.87
N GLU A 126 -20.75 46.05 1.40
CA GLU A 126 -20.39 45.89 2.82
C GLU A 126 -19.22 46.79 3.24
N PHE A 127 -18.20 46.91 2.39
CA PHE A 127 -17.08 47.83 2.61
C PHE A 127 -17.55 49.30 2.60
N LEU A 128 -18.44 49.67 1.69
CA LEU A 128 -18.98 51.04 1.59
C LEU A 128 -19.94 51.38 2.74
N THR A 129 -20.78 50.46 3.21
CA THR A 129 -21.62 50.69 4.39
C THR A 129 -20.78 50.84 5.65
N LYS A 130 -19.77 49.97 5.85
CA LYS A 130 -18.83 50.08 6.97
C LYS A 130 -18.11 51.44 6.97
N ARG A 131 -17.53 51.83 5.83
CA ARG A 131 -16.85 53.13 5.72
C ARG A 131 -17.82 54.30 5.99
N LYS A 132 -19.07 54.22 5.53
CA LYS A 132 -20.08 55.27 5.80
C LYS A 132 -20.48 55.34 7.28
N SER A 133 -20.44 54.25 8.04
CA SER A 133 -20.61 54.30 9.50
C SER A 133 -19.40 54.86 10.25
N GLU A 134 -18.19 54.77 9.67
CA GLU A 134 -16.96 55.35 10.24
C GLU A 134 -16.87 56.86 9.97
N ASP A 135 -17.22 57.30 8.75
CA ASP A 135 -17.11 58.70 8.27
C ASP A 135 -18.06 59.70 8.97
N HIS A 136 -19.08 59.21 9.69
CA HIS A 136 -19.96 60.03 10.53
C HIS A 136 -19.34 60.41 11.90
N GLY A 137 -18.14 59.89 12.23
CA GLY A 137 -17.41 60.22 13.46
C GLY A 137 -16.34 61.29 13.25
N THR A 138 -16.63 62.53 13.68
CA THR A 138 -15.68 63.66 13.88
C THR A 138 -14.77 64.07 12.70
N PHE A 139 -14.95 65.30 12.21
CA PHE A 139 -13.78 66.17 12.03
C PHE A 139 -14.05 67.68 12.13
N SER A 140 -13.12 68.40 12.77
CA SER A 140 -13.02 69.87 12.79
C SER A 140 -11.54 70.25 12.87
N VAL A 141 -11.02 70.85 11.80
CA VAL A 141 -9.57 71.03 11.57
C VAL A 141 -8.94 72.04 12.54
N SER A 142 -7.74 71.72 13.04
CA SER A 142 -6.83 72.63 13.76
C SER A 142 -5.45 72.66 13.09
N PRO A 143 -4.67 73.76 13.11
CA PRO A 143 -3.46 73.90 12.27
C PRO A 143 -2.33 72.89 12.48
N GLU A 144 -2.30 72.16 13.59
CA GLU A 144 -1.31 71.10 13.87
C GLU A 144 -1.35 69.95 12.83
N GLU A 145 -2.50 69.75 12.16
CA GLU A 145 -2.67 68.73 11.12
C GLU A 145 -1.57 68.73 10.06
N LYS A 146 -1.08 69.91 9.65
CA LYS A 146 -0.15 69.98 8.52
C LYS A 146 1.19 69.27 8.77
N GLN A 147 1.57 69.07 10.03
CA GLN A 147 2.81 68.36 10.38
C GLN A 147 2.56 66.88 10.73
N THR A 148 1.41 66.53 11.32
CA THR A 148 1.03 65.12 11.49
C THR A 148 0.71 64.46 10.14
N ASP A 149 0.01 65.15 9.25
CA ASP A 149 -0.32 64.71 7.89
C ASP A 149 0.94 64.64 6.98
N ALA A 150 1.98 65.44 7.26
CA ALA A 150 3.30 65.26 6.63
C ALA A 150 3.98 63.98 7.11
N ASN A 151 4.04 63.74 8.42
CA ASN A 151 4.62 62.52 9.01
C ASN A 151 3.85 61.25 8.58
N LEU A 152 2.52 61.34 8.42
CA LEU A 152 1.67 60.26 7.91
C LEU A 152 1.92 59.98 6.42
N LYS A 153 2.20 61.01 5.60
CA LYS A 153 2.59 60.83 4.19
C LYS A 153 3.97 60.19 4.06
N ASP A 154 4.92 60.57 4.89
CA ASP A 154 6.25 59.94 4.96
C ASP A 154 6.16 58.47 5.40
N THR A 155 5.46 58.19 6.50
CA THR A 155 5.17 56.83 6.98
C THR A 155 4.47 55.98 5.90
N ARG A 156 3.52 56.56 5.17
CA ARG A 156 2.83 55.91 4.05
C ARG A 156 3.78 55.64 2.88
N GLN A 157 4.70 56.55 2.58
CA GLN A 157 5.68 56.36 1.51
C GLN A 157 6.69 55.26 1.86
N MET A 158 7.22 55.25 3.09
CA MET A 158 8.05 54.17 3.63
C MET A 158 7.32 52.82 3.59
N MET A 159 6.03 52.78 3.93
CA MET A 159 5.22 51.56 3.84
C MET A 159 5.04 51.09 2.39
N ILE A 160 4.87 52.00 1.42
CA ILE A 160 4.78 51.67 -0.01
C ILE A 160 6.13 51.11 -0.53
N GLU A 161 7.25 51.71 -0.10
CA GLU A 161 8.59 51.25 -0.41
C GLU A 161 8.86 49.84 0.16
N GLU A 162 8.55 49.62 1.43
CA GLU A 162 8.67 48.29 2.07
C GLU A 162 7.78 47.25 1.38
N ILE A 163 6.53 47.59 1.05
CA ILE A 163 5.64 46.70 0.29
C ILE A 163 6.24 46.34 -1.08
N ASN A 164 6.93 47.27 -1.74
CA ASN A 164 7.61 46.99 -3.01
C ASN A 164 8.89 46.16 -2.81
N ARG A 165 9.65 46.39 -1.73
CA ARG A 165 10.78 45.55 -1.31
C ARG A 165 10.33 44.10 -1.04
N MET A 166 9.26 43.92 -0.28
CA MET A 166 8.65 42.60 -0.02
C MET A 166 8.13 41.92 -1.30
N LYS A 167 7.58 42.66 -2.26
CA LYS A 167 7.20 42.10 -3.58
C LYS A 167 8.41 41.60 -4.35
N ASN A 168 9.52 42.36 -4.38
CA ASN A 168 10.74 41.94 -5.08
C ASN A 168 11.34 40.69 -4.43
N VAL A 169 11.54 40.69 -3.11
CA VAL A 169 12.03 39.52 -2.35
C VAL A 169 11.11 38.31 -2.54
N ARG A 170 9.79 38.50 -2.60
CA ARG A 170 8.84 37.41 -2.91
C ARG A 170 8.99 36.90 -4.35
N SER A 171 9.31 37.75 -5.32
CA SER A 171 9.58 37.34 -6.70
C SER A 171 10.86 36.49 -6.78
N GLU A 172 11.95 36.95 -6.15
CA GLU A 172 13.22 36.21 -6.05
C GLU A 172 13.05 34.87 -5.33
N LEU A 173 12.27 34.82 -4.24
CA LEU A 173 12.00 33.60 -3.49
C LEU A 173 11.11 32.62 -4.27
N LEU A 174 10.16 33.10 -5.08
CA LEU A 174 9.39 32.27 -6.02
C LEU A 174 10.26 31.75 -7.16
N GLU A 175 11.19 32.55 -7.69
CA GLU A 175 12.15 32.10 -8.70
C GLU A 175 13.12 31.06 -8.13
N SER A 176 13.60 31.27 -6.90
CA SER A 176 14.41 30.29 -6.15
C SER A 176 13.64 28.98 -5.92
N SER A 177 12.38 29.07 -5.50
CA SER A 177 11.48 27.91 -5.36
C SER A 177 11.30 27.17 -6.70
N HIS A 178 11.25 27.90 -7.82
CA HIS A 178 11.15 27.30 -9.15
C HIS A 178 12.47 26.66 -9.62
N LYS A 179 13.63 27.23 -9.24
CA LYS A 179 14.96 26.62 -9.45
C LYS A 179 15.12 25.33 -8.65
N LEU A 180 14.70 25.33 -7.38
CA LEU A 180 14.67 24.12 -6.54
C LEU A 180 13.76 23.04 -7.13
N ARG A 181 12.55 23.39 -7.60
CA ARG A 181 11.65 22.42 -8.26
C ARG A 181 12.23 21.85 -9.56
N LYS A 182 13.04 22.63 -10.30
CA LYS A 182 13.79 22.10 -11.45
C LYS A 182 14.92 21.15 -11.04
N GLN A 183 15.63 21.44 -9.95
CA GLN A 183 16.66 20.53 -9.40
C GLN A 183 16.05 19.20 -8.95
N ASP A 184 14.90 19.23 -8.27
CA ASP A 184 14.14 18.03 -7.91
C ASP A 184 13.73 17.20 -9.14
N GLN A 185 13.15 17.83 -10.16
CA GLN A 185 12.82 17.15 -11.43
C GLN A 185 14.05 16.52 -12.11
N ILE A 186 15.20 17.19 -12.08
CA ILE A 186 16.47 16.69 -12.61
C ILE A 186 16.98 15.51 -11.76
N PHE A 187 16.89 15.58 -10.43
CA PHE A 187 17.31 14.51 -9.53
C PHE A 187 16.47 13.23 -9.74
N ASN A 188 15.14 13.36 -9.81
CA ASN A 188 14.23 12.26 -10.16
C ASN A 188 14.54 11.67 -11.55
N MET A 189 14.96 12.50 -12.53
CA MET A 189 15.41 12.02 -13.85
C MET A 189 16.76 11.26 -13.77
N PHE A 190 17.66 11.64 -12.87
CA PHE A 190 18.89 10.90 -12.63
C PHE A 190 18.64 9.59 -11.88
N GLU A 191 17.80 9.58 -10.84
CA GLU A 191 17.45 8.37 -10.09
C GLU A 191 16.80 7.33 -11.01
N SER A 192 15.81 7.72 -11.81
CA SER A 192 15.16 6.82 -12.78
C SER A 192 16.12 6.29 -13.85
N LYS A 193 17.09 7.09 -14.31
CA LYS A 193 18.18 6.62 -15.18
C LYS A 193 19.14 5.66 -14.47
N ILE A 194 19.50 5.91 -13.22
CA ILE A 194 20.37 5.03 -12.42
C ILE A 194 19.67 3.68 -12.18
N LYS A 195 18.38 3.71 -11.82
CA LYS A 195 17.55 2.52 -11.64
C LYS A 195 17.45 1.71 -12.94
N SER A 196 17.06 2.33 -14.04
CA SER A 196 17.01 1.69 -15.36
C SER A 196 18.36 1.10 -15.79
N SER A 197 19.47 1.80 -15.54
CA SER A 197 20.82 1.29 -15.81
C SER A 197 21.18 0.09 -14.93
N THR A 198 20.74 0.10 -13.66
CA THR A 198 20.93 -0.99 -12.70
C THR A 198 20.11 -2.23 -13.10
N ASP A 199 18.86 -2.05 -13.53
CA ASP A 199 17.99 -3.12 -14.03
C ASP A 199 18.57 -3.76 -15.30
N LEU A 200 19.11 -2.95 -16.22
CA LEU A 200 19.83 -3.44 -17.40
C LEU A 200 21.08 -4.23 -17.02
N LEU A 201 21.94 -3.72 -16.13
CA LEU A 201 23.12 -4.43 -15.63
C LEU A 201 22.74 -5.74 -14.91
N PHE A 202 21.65 -5.74 -14.14
CA PHE A 202 21.15 -6.94 -13.48
C PHE A 202 20.61 -7.97 -14.49
N SER A 203 19.92 -7.53 -15.55
CA SER A 203 19.46 -8.42 -16.62
C SER A 203 20.62 -9.06 -17.39
N LEU A 204 21.68 -8.30 -17.69
CA LEU A 204 22.89 -8.78 -18.34
C LEU A 204 23.65 -9.77 -17.45
N LYS A 205 23.81 -9.44 -16.16
CA LYS A 205 24.40 -10.35 -15.15
C LYS A 205 23.61 -11.65 -15.02
N LYS A 206 22.27 -11.56 -14.98
CA LYS A 206 21.36 -12.73 -14.90
C LYS A 206 21.44 -13.59 -16.17
N LYS A 207 21.62 -13.00 -17.35
CA LYS A 207 21.86 -13.73 -18.60
C LYS A 207 23.20 -14.46 -18.57
N ALA A 208 24.31 -13.77 -18.27
CA ALA A 208 25.63 -14.39 -18.16
C ALA A 208 25.72 -15.49 -17.08
N GLN A 209 24.97 -15.36 -15.98
CA GLN A 209 24.82 -16.43 -14.97
C GLN A 209 23.91 -17.58 -15.40
N ASN A 210 23.01 -17.39 -16.37
CA ASN A 210 22.30 -18.51 -17.00
C ASN A 210 23.23 -19.25 -17.97
N ASP A 211 23.95 -18.52 -18.82
CA ASP A 211 24.88 -19.10 -19.81
C ASP A 211 25.98 -19.92 -19.11
N THR A 212 26.58 -19.38 -18.03
CA THR A 212 27.52 -20.12 -17.16
C THR A 212 26.88 -21.37 -16.54
N ARG A 213 25.60 -21.35 -16.16
CA ARG A 213 24.89 -22.53 -15.65
C ARG A 213 24.68 -23.59 -16.72
N TYR A 214 24.35 -23.20 -17.96
CA TYR A 214 24.27 -24.16 -19.07
C TYR A 214 25.62 -24.81 -19.38
N VAL A 215 26.73 -24.07 -19.30
CA VAL A 215 28.09 -24.65 -19.41
C VAL A 215 28.33 -25.68 -18.29
N TRP A 216 27.95 -25.37 -17.05
CA TRP A 216 28.09 -26.31 -15.92
C TRP A 216 27.21 -27.56 -16.05
N TYR A 217 25.97 -27.43 -16.53
CA TYR A 217 25.11 -28.59 -16.80
C TYR A 217 25.66 -29.46 -17.94
N SER A 218 26.19 -28.87 -19.01
CA SER A 218 26.86 -29.60 -20.10
C SER A 218 28.10 -30.34 -19.60
N PHE A 219 28.91 -29.72 -18.74
CA PHE A 219 30.08 -30.36 -18.12
C PHE A 219 29.67 -31.55 -17.24
N PHE A 220 28.68 -31.39 -16.36
CA PHE A 220 28.19 -32.50 -15.54
C PHE A 220 27.52 -33.60 -16.35
N PHE A 221 26.80 -33.27 -17.42
CA PHE A 221 26.21 -34.27 -18.31
C PHE A 221 27.30 -35.11 -18.99
N PHE A 222 28.34 -34.47 -19.51
CA PHE A 222 29.50 -35.15 -20.08
C PHE A 222 30.21 -36.02 -19.03
N LEU A 223 30.49 -35.47 -17.83
CA LEU A 223 31.12 -36.20 -16.74
C LEU A 223 30.29 -37.41 -16.28
N GLY A 224 28.96 -37.28 -16.27
CA GLY A 224 28.02 -38.36 -15.98
C GLY A 224 28.02 -39.46 -17.05
N VAL A 225 28.09 -39.10 -18.33
CA VAL A 225 28.21 -40.06 -19.44
C VAL A 225 29.57 -40.79 -19.39
N CYS A 226 30.67 -40.06 -19.15
CA CYS A 226 31.99 -40.67 -18.96
C CYS A 226 32.00 -41.63 -17.76
N SER A 227 31.45 -41.20 -16.62
CA SER A 227 31.31 -42.03 -15.41
C SER A 227 30.47 -43.29 -15.69
N TYR A 228 29.33 -43.16 -16.38
CA TYR A 228 28.50 -44.29 -16.78
C TYR A 228 29.26 -45.31 -17.66
N ILE A 229 30.04 -44.84 -18.64
CA ILE A 229 30.86 -45.72 -19.49
C ILE A 229 31.93 -46.45 -18.67
N ILE A 230 32.59 -45.76 -17.74
CA ILE A 230 33.60 -46.33 -16.83
C ILE A 230 32.97 -47.38 -15.91
N LEU A 231 31.87 -47.05 -15.22
CA LEU A 231 31.14 -47.97 -14.33
C LEU A 231 30.61 -49.21 -15.09
N ARG A 232 30.14 -49.02 -16.33
CA ARG A 232 29.70 -50.11 -17.21
C ARG A 232 30.85 -51.00 -17.65
N ARG A 233 32.07 -50.46 -17.85
CA ARG A 233 33.24 -51.23 -18.28
C ARG A 233 33.94 -51.98 -17.15
N LEU A 234 34.01 -51.43 -15.93
CA LEU A 234 34.64 -52.10 -14.78
C LEU A 234 33.73 -53.14 -14.09
N GLY A 235 32.49 -53.36 -14.56
CA GLY A 235 31.52 -54.24 -13.89
C GLY A 235 31.02 -53.73 -12.52
N VAL A 236 31.49 -52.54 -12.11
CA VAL A 236 31.21 -51.90 -10.82
C VAL A 236 29.72 -51.71 -10.55
N ILE A 237 28.86 -51.72 -11.56
CA ILE A 237 27.39 -51.75 -11.40
C ILE A 237 26.96 -52.83 -10.39
N TRP A 238 27.51 -54.05 -10.45
CA TRP A 238 27.20 -55.13 -9.50
C TRP A 238 27.75 -54.84 -8.09
N ALA A 239 28.98 -54.33 -8.00
CA ALA A 239 29.59 -53.96 -6.72
C ALA A 239 28.81 -52.80 -6.06
N LEU A 240 28.36 -51.82 -6.84
CA LEU A 240 27.68 -50.61 -6.37
C LEU A 240 26.23 -50.91 -5.97
N ILE A 241 25.52 -51.80 -6.67
CA ILE A 241 24.26 -52.39 -6.20
C ILE A 241 24.47 -53.13 -4.87
N THR A 242 25.57 -53.89 -4.74
CA THR A 242 25.89 -54.63 -3.51
C THR A 242 26.22 -53.69 -2.34
N VAL A 243 26.98 -52.61 -2.59
CA VAL A 243 27.29 -51.57 -1.59
C VAL A 243 26.05 -50.77 -1.19
N ILE A 244 25.15 -50.44 -2.13
CA ILE A 244 23.87 -49.80 -1.80
C ILE A 244 23.01 -50.75 -0.95
N LYS A 245 22.95 -52.04 -1.29
CA LYS A 245 22.23 -53.06 -0.50
C LYS A 245 22.84 -53.25 0.89
N LEU A 246 24.17 -53.16 1.02
CA LEU A 246 24.90 -53.23 2.28
C LEU A 246 24.65 -51.97 3.13
N LEU A 247 24.68 -50.78 2.54
CA LEU A 247 24.32 -49.51 3.21
C LEU A 247 22.86 -49.52 3.69
N LEU A 248 21.93 -49.97 2.86
CA LEU A 248 20.52 -50.09 3.25
C LEU A 248 20.34 -51.10 4.39
N SER A 249 21.05 -52.23 4.33
CA SER A 249 21.09 -53.21 5.42
C SER A 249 21.66 -52.60 6.70
N LEU A 250 22.80 -51.90 6.62
CA LEU A 250 23.43 -51.22 7.76
C LEU A 250 22.48 -50.20 8.41
N MET A 251 21.78 -49.39 7.60
CA MET A 251 20.79 -48.43 8.09
C MET A 251 19.61 -49.13 8.78
N LEU A 252 19.12 -50.26 8.23
CA LEU A 252 18.07 -51.07 8.88
C LEU A 252 18.57 -51.75 10.16
N TYR A 253 19.83 -52.15 10.23
CA TYR A 253 20.48 -52.66 11.44
C TYR A 253 20.63 -51.56 12.50
N LEU A 254 21.04 -50.36 12.14
CA LEU A 254 21.12 -49.20 13.04
C LEU A 254 19.73 -48.82 13.57
N ILE A 255 18.69 -48.87 12.74
CA ILE A 255 17.30 -48.65 13.16
C ILE A 255 16.85 -49.76 14.14
N LYS A 256 17.12 -51.04 13.86
CA LYS A 256 16.82 -52.13 14.80
C LYS A 256 17.60 -52.03 16.11
N PHE A 257 18.87 -51.63 16.05
CA PHE A 257 19.73 -51.44 17.23
C PHE A 257 19.23 -50.26 18.09
N ALA A 258 18.87 -49.14 17.47
CA ALA A 258 18.24 -48.01 18.16
C ALA A 258 16.89 -48.39 18.81
N LEU A 259 16.04 -49.15 18.11
CA LEU A 259 14.80 -49.69 18.69
C LEU A 259 15.08 -50.67 19.86
N SER A 260 16.12 -51.49 19.76
CA SER A 260 16.51 -52.42 20.84
C SER A 260 17.02 -51.67 22.08
N ILE A 261 17.82 -50.62 21.89
CA ILE A 261 18.27 -49.75 23.00
C ILE A 261 17.07 -49.00 23.60
N PHE A 262 16.17 -48.46 22.76
CA PHE A 262 14.98 -47.75 23.23
C PHE A 262 14.05 -48.65 24.04
N HIS A 263 13.87 -49.92 23.63
CA HIS A 263 13.13 -50.91 24.43
C HIS A 263 13.84 -51.22 25.75
N PHE A 264 15.17 -51.43 25.72
CA PHE A 264 15.94 -51.75 26.93
C PHE A 264 15.90 -50.60 27.96
N VAL A 265 16.02 -49.35 27.49
CA VAL A 265 15.85 -48.15 28.32
C VAL A 265 14.44 -48.07 28.89
N LYS A 266 13.39 -48.29 28.08
CA LYS A 266 12.00 -48.30 28.57
C LYS A 266 11.78 -49.35 29.67
N THR A 267 12.32 -50.56 29.52
CA THR A 267 12.21 -51.61 30.54
C THR A 267 12.98 -51.24 31.82
N GLY A 268 14.12 -50.56 31.70
CA GLY A 268 14.88 -50.03 32.85
C GLY A 268 14.21 -48.88 33.61
N ASP A 269 13.33 -48.11 32.96
CA ASP A 269 12.51 -47.09 33.62
C ASP A 269 11.32 -47.72 34.39
N GLU A 270 10.77 -48.85 33.91
CA GLU A 270 9.69 -49.58 34.59
C GLU A 270 10.18 -50.22 35.91
N GLU A 271 11.42 -50.72 35.99
CA GLU A 271 11.99 -51.27 37.25
C GLU A 271 12.22 -50.23 38.36
N LYS A 272 12.22 -48.93 38.05
CA LYS A 272 12.32 -47.83 39.05
C LYS A 272 10.96 -47.23 39.43
N GLY A 273 9.86 -47.76 38.90
CA GLY A 273 8.56 -47.08 38.85
C GLY A 273 7.60 -47.32 40.03
N THR A 274 7.69 -48.43 40.77
CA THR A 274 6.76 -48.73 41.89
C THR A 274 7.38 -49.64 42.96
N SER A 275 7.33 -49.22 44.23
CA SER A 275 7.59 -50.06 45.41
C SER A 275 6.79 -49.55 46.61
N GLY A 276 6.06 -50.45 47.28
CA GLY A 276 4.93 -50.15 48.18
C GLY A 276 3.66 -49.72 47.41
N ALA A 277 2.42 -50.04 47.80
CA ALA A 277 1.86 -50.79 48.95
C ALA A 277 0.34 -51.01 48.68
N ASP A 278 -0.49 -51.86 49.31
CA ASP A 278 -0.43 -53.07 50.17
C ASP A 278 -1.92 -53.50 50.36
N ASP A 279 -2.38 -54.71 50.73
CA ASP A 279 -1.87 -56.08 50.90
C ASP A 279 -3.11 -57.05 50.91
N LEU A 280 -2.90 -58.37 51.07
CA LEU A 280 -3.83 -59.38 51.60
C LEU A 280 -4.93 -59.94 50.66
N GLY A 281 -4.79 -61.21 50.26
CA GLY A 281 -5.85 -61.95 49.53
C GLY A 281 -5.55 -63.46 49.35
N LYS A 282 -6.16 -64.32 50.17
CA LYS A 282 -5.86 -65.78 50.25
C LYS A 282 -6.76 -66.64 49.34
N THR A 283 -6.33 -67.90 49.13
CA THR A 283 -7.09 -69.17 48.82
C THR A 283 -6.63 -69.80 47.49
N LEU A 284 -5.88 -70.93 47.47
CA LEU A 284 -6.36 -72.36 47.45
C LEU A 284 -7.19 -72.67 46.17
N VAL A 285 -6.97 -73.69 45.32
CA VAL A 285 -6.49 -75.10 45.45
C VAL A 285 -5.89 -75.61 44.09
N PRO A 286 -4.91 -76.55 44.05
CA PRO A 286 -4.38 -77.22 42.82
C PRO A 286 -5.02 -78.62 42.53
N ILE A 287 -4.43 -79.46 41.63
CA ILE A 287 -4.72 -80.92 41.29
C ILE A 287 -5.53 -81.13 39.97
N PRO A 288 -5.21 -82.08 39.04
CA PRO A 288 -3.93 -82.77 38.72
C PRO A 288 -3.63 -83.09 37.20
N VAL A 289 -2.45 -83.69 36.96
CA VAL A 289 -2.03 -84.80 36.03
C VAL A 289 -3.18 -85.56 35.31
N THR A 290 -3.13 -85.91 33.99
CA THR A 290 -2.32 -86.95 33.26
C THR A 290 -1.94 -86.51 31.83
N THR A 291 -0.82 -86.85 31.16
CA THR A 291 -0.07 -88.11 30.87
C THR A 291 -0.73 -89.11 29.89
N GLU A 292 0.11 -89.67 29.01
CA GLU A 292 -0.11 -90.67 27.94
C GLU A 292 -0.79 -90.24 26.61
N LEU A 293 -0.09 -90.61 25.51
CA LEU A 293 -0.42 -90.63 24.06
C LEU A 293 -1.15 -89.42 23.43
#